data_AF-A0A2G9RV46-F1
#
_entry.id   AF-A0A2G9RV46-F1
#
_cell.length_a   1.000
_cell.length_b   1.000
_cell.length_c   1.000
_cell.angle_alpha   90.00
_cell.angle_beta   90.00
_cell.angle_gamma   90.00
#
_symmetry.space_group_name_H-M   'P 1'
#
loop_
_entity.id
_entity.type
_entity.pdbx_description
1 polymer ?
#
loop_
_entity_poly.entity_id
_entity_poly.type
_entity_poly.pdbx_seq_one_letter_code
_entity_poly.pdbx_strand_id
1 'polypeptide(L)'
;MKIQQKLKMEEYEDVNLLTADFHLLFQNAKSYYKTSQNYIKPTLEQLLESVTTATDPNGRIISDLFQKVPSKMHYPDYYAIIKEPIDLKMISQRIQSGYYKSVNAMAKDMDLLAKNAKTYNEPGSQVFKDANNIKKLFAMKKSEIDYTESSKSSLRSRNKRPAQGDRLSAITMALQYGSESEEDASLNGKISV
;
A
#
# COMPACT_ATOMS: atom_id res chain seq x y z
N MET A 1 3.92 15.55 -33.49
CA MET A 1 4.34 14.64 -34.59
C MET A 1 5.38 13.66 -34.07
N LYS A 2 5.54 12.49 -34.70
CA LYS A 2 6.58 11.52 -34.30
C LYS A 2 7.96 12.07 -34.68
N ILE A 3 9.00 11.83 -33.87
CA ILE A 3 10.39 12.27 -34.15
C ILE A 3 10.84 11.90 -35.57
N GLN A 4 10.47 10.70 -36.05
CA GLN A 4 10.72 10.27 -37.43
C GLN A 4 10.08 11.14 -38.51
N GLN A 5 8.90 11.72 -38.27
CA GLN A 5 8.23 12.61 -39.22
C GLN A 5 8.93 13.97 -39.26
N LYS A 6 9.28 14.51 -38.09
CA LYS A 6 10.05 15.76 -37.98
C LYS A 6 11.41 15.67 -38.67
N LEU A 7 12.11 14.53 -38.55
CA LEU A 7 13.35 14.26 -39.27
C LEU A 7 13.14 14.26 -40.80
N LYS A 8 12.08 13.62 -41.30
CA LYS A 8 11.76 13.59 -42.74
C LYS A 8 11.35 14.94 -43.30
N MET A 9 10.83 15.82 -42.46
CA MET A 9 10.41 17.17 -42.83
C MET A 9 11.50 18.21 -42.59
N GLU A 10 12.71 17.79 -42.19
CA GLU A 10 13.85 18.67 -41.89
C GLU A 10 13.51 19.76 -40.84
N GLU A 11 12.61 19.45 -39.89
CA GLU A 11 12.14 20.39 -38.86
C GLU A 11 13.14 20.59 -37.69
N TYR A 12 14.27 19.88 -37.70
CA TYR A 12 15.30 20.02 -36.67
C TYR A 12 16.44 20.90 -37.20
N GLU A 13 16.46 22.16 -36.78
CA GLU A 13 17.53 23.10 -37.15
C GLU A 13 18.83 22.85 -36.37
N ASP A 14 18.75 22.19 -35.20
CA ASP A 14 19.91 21.79 -34.41
C ASP A 14 19.70 20.47 -33.64
N VAL A 15 20.80 19.94 -33.07
CA VAL A 15 20.81 18.70 -32.27
C VAL A 15 20.11 18.88 -30.91
N ASN A 16 20.00 20.09 -30.39
CA ASN A 16 19.37 20.37 -29.09
C ASN A 16 17.85 20.12 -29.16
N LEU A 17 17.20 20.53 -30.25
CA LEU A 17 15.78 20.30 -30.51
C LEU A 17 15.45 18.80 -30.59
N LEU A 18 16.29 18.03 -31.28
CA LEU A 18 16.18 16.57 -31.35
C LEU A 18 16.35 15.94 -29.96
N THR A 19 17.35 16.41 -29.22
CA THR A 19 17.64 15.94 -27.85
C THR A 19 16.46 16.22 -26.92
N ALA A 20 15.84 17.39 -27.02
CA ALA A 20 14.67 17.77 -26.21
C ALA A 20 13.48 16.83 -26.48
N ASP A 21 13.17 16.53 -27.75
CA ASP A 21 12.10 15.62 -28.11
C ASP A 21 12.36 14.18 -27.61
N PHE A 22 13.61 13.70 -27.67
CA PHE A 22 13.98 12.41 -27.06
C PHE A 22 13.84 12.44 -25.54
N HIS A 23 14.28 13.52 -24.88
CA HIS A 23 14.13 13.67 -23.44
C HIS A 23 12.65 13.64 -23.02
N LEU A 24 11.81 14.33 -23.78
CA LEU A 24 10.37 14.32 -23.61
C LEU A 24 9.77 12.93 -23.84
N LEU A 25 10.22 12.20 -24.87
CA LEU A 25 9.81 10.81 -25.10
C LEU A 25 10.15 9.92 -23.90
N PHE A 26 11.37 10.03 -23.36
CA PHE A 26 11.77 9.28 -22.18
C PHE A 26 10.98 9.67 -20.92
N GLN A 27 10.71 10.96 -20.72
CA GLN A 27 9.86 11.43 -19.63
C GLN A 27 8.43 10.92 -19.76
N ASN A 28 7.84 10.98 -20.96
CA ASN A 28 6.48 10.48 -21.21
C ASN A 28 6.41 8.97 -20.97
N ALA A 29 7.42 8.20 -21.42
CA ALA A 29 7.51 6.77 -21.14
C ALA A 29 7.61 6.49 -19.64
N LYS A 30 8.51 7.17 -18.92
CA LYS A 30 8.62 7.07 -17.46
C LYS A 30 7.29 7.38 -16.76
N SER A 31 6.63 8.48 -17.14
CA SER A 31 5.35 8.88 -16.58
C SER A 31 4.25 7.86 -16.84
N TYR A 32 4.18 7.29 -18.06
CA TYR A 32 3.20 6.25 -18.40
C TYR A 32 3.37 5.01 -17.51
N TYR A 33 4.59 4.48 -17.40
CA TYR A 33 4.85 3.29 -16.58
C TYR A 33 4.77 3.58 -15.07
N LYS A 34 5.11 4.80 -14.62
CA LYS A 34 4.93 5.23 -13.22
C LYS A 34 3.45 5.40 -12.85
N THR A 35 2.64 5.93 -13.75
CA THR A 35 1.17 6.03 -13.57
C THR A 35 0.54 4.65 -13.47
N SER A 36 1.02 3.68 -14.26
CA SER A 36 0.64 2.28 -14.15
C SER A 36 1.02 1.65 -12.78
N GLN A 37 2.14 2.02 -12.17
CA GLN A 37 2.43 1.55 -10.80
C GLN A 37 1.61 2.27 -9.73
N ASN A 38 1.26 3.54 -9.96
CA ASN A 38 0.53 4.36 -9.00
C ASN A 38 -0.97 4.04 -8.88
N TYR A 39 -1.62 3.45 -9.89
CA TYR A 39 -3.07 3.19 -9.79
C TYR A 39 -3.40 2.15 -8.71
N ILE A 40 -2.52 1.18 -8.49
CA ILE A 40 -2.78 0.06 -7.59
C ILE A 40 -2.34 0.33 -6.16
N LYS A 41 -1.36 1.22 -5.98
CA LYS A 41 -0.79 1.53 -4.66
C LYS A 41 -1.86 1.94 -3.63
N PRO A 42 -2.79 2.88 -3.91
CA PRO A 42 -3.85 3.24 -2.95
C PRO A 42 -4.71 2.04 -2.55
N THR A 43 -5.03 1.15 -3.49
CA THR A 43 -5.80 -0.07 -3.25
C THR A 43 -5.06 -1.02 -2.31
N LEU A 44 -3.74 -1.19 -2.50
CA LEU A 44 -2.91 -2.03 -1.64
C LEU A 44 -2.77 -1.43 -0.23
N GLU A 45 -2.61 -0.10 -0.13
CA GLU A 45 -2.54 0.62 1.14
C GLU A 45 -3.85 0.49 1.92
N GLN A 46 -5.00 0.65 1.25
CA GLN A 46 -6.33 0.46 1.85
C GLN A 46 -6.52 -0.98 2.37
N LEU A 47 -6.08 -1.99 1.59
CA LEU A 47 -6.13 -3.38 2.04
C LEU A 47 -5.25 -3.62 3.26
N LEU A 48 -4.03 -3.08 3.27
CA LEU A 48 -3.13 -3.21 4.41
C LEU A 48 -3.70 -2.52 5.65
N GLU A 49 -4.20 -1.29 5.50
CA GLU A 49 -4.82 -0.52 6.57
C GLU A 49 -5.99 -1.27 7.21
N SER A 50 -6.85 -1.88 6.39
CA SER A 50 -7.98 -2.68 6.88
C SER A 50 -7.54 -3.83 7.78
N VAL A 51 -6.38 -4.43 7.50
CA VAL A 51 -5.81 -5.51 8.32
C VAL A 51 -5.14 -4.95 9.57
N THR A 52 -4.37 -3.85 9.45
CA THR A 52 -3.60 -3.30 10.56
C THR A 52 -4.48 -2.68 11.64
N THR A 53 -5.63 -2.12 11.26
CA THR A 53 -6.58 -1.46 12.17
C THR A 53 -7.66 -2.38 12.72
N ALA A 54 -7.75 -3.63 12.23
CA ALA A 54 -8.78 -4.55 12.63
C ALA A 54 -8.66 -4.96 14.11
N THR A 55 -9.79 -4.95 14.79
CA THR A 55 -9.91 -5.31 16.21
C THR A 55 -10.79 -6.53 16.40
N ASP A 56 -10.56 -7.25 17.50
CA ASP A 56 -11.53 -8.21 18.01
C ASP A 56 -12.65 -7.51 18.79
N PRO A 57 -13.70 -8.23 19.23
CA PRO A 57 -14.82 -7.63 19.98
C PRO A 57 -14.42 -6.92 21.28
N ASN A 58 -13.24 -7.21 21.82
CA ASN A 58 -12.72 -6.56 23.03
C ASN A 58 -11.85 -5.33 22.70
N GLY A 59 -11.73 -4.95 21.42
CA GLY A 59 -10.93 -3.82 20.96
C GLY A 59 -9.44 -4.13 20.78
N ARG A 60 -8.99 -5.38 20.95
CA ARG A 60 -7.57 -5.74 20.76
C ARG A 60 -7.25 -5.78 19.27
N ILE A 61 -6.14 -5.15 18.88
CA ILE A 61 -5.63 -5.20 17.50
C ILE A 61 -5.22 -6.63 17.15
N ILE A 62 -5.87 -7.23 16.13
CA ILE A 62 -5.60 -8.62 15.74
C ILE A 62 -4.24 -8.80 15.07
N SER A 63 -3.70 -7.71 14.50
CA SER A 63 -2.50 -7.70 13.68
C SER A 63 -1.21 -7.43 14.46
N ASP A 64 -1.30 -7.18 15.76
CA ASP A 64 -0.18 -6.67 16.57
C ASP A 64 1.05 -7.61 16.53
N LEU A 65 0.82 -8.92 16.71
CA LEU A 65 1.88 -9.94 16.65
C LEU A 65 2.37 -10.26 15.22
N PHE A 66 1.80 -9.62 14.19
CA PHE A 66 2.17 -9.80 12.79
C PHE A 66 2.92 -8.58 12.22
N GLN A 67 3.09 -7.52 13.02
CA GLN A 67 3.76 -6.29 12.60
C GLN A 67 5.24 -6.51 12.27
N LYS A 68 5.91 -7.36 13.04
CA LYS A 68 7.34 -7.66 12.89
C LYS A 68 7.61 -9.13 13.18
N VAL A 69 8.41 -9.77 12.34
CA VAL A 69 8.87 -11.14 12.61
C VAL A 69 9.75 -11.19 13.88
N PRO A 70 9.77 -12.31 14.61
CA PRO A 70 10.62 -12.47 15.79
C PRO A 70 12.09 -12.23 15.47
N SER A 71 12.87 -11.74 16.45
CA SER A 71 14.32 -11.56 16.25
C SER A 71 15.01 -12.91 16.06
N LYS A 72 15.79 -13.07 14.98
CA LYS A 72 16.59 -14.28 14.70
C LYS A 72 17.56 -14.65 15.82
N MET A 73 18.05 -13.66 16.57
CA MET A 73 18.94 -13.90 17.71
C MET A 73 18.21 -14.54 18.89
N HIS A 74 16.94 -14.17 19.11
CA HIS A 74 16.15 -14.65 20.24
C HIS A 74 15.29 -15.88 19.91
N TYR A 75 14.96 -16.06 18.63
CA TYR A 75 14.10 -17.15 18.14
C TYR A 75 14.77 -17.88 16.98
N PRO A 76 15.93 -18.54 17.19
CA PRO A 76 16.64 -19.23 16.11
C PRO A 76 15.85 -20.41 15.53
N ASP A 77 15.03 -21.07 16.36
CA ASP A 77 14.12 -22.16 16.01
C ASP A 77 13.01 -21.73 15.04
N TYR A 78 12.47 -20.52 15.20
CA TYR A 78 11.54 -19.94 14.23
C TYR A 78 12.12 -19.96 12.81
N TYR A 79 13.39 -19.58 12.65
CA TYR A 79 14.06 -19.55 11.35
C TYR A 79 14.56 -20.93 10.88
N ALA A 80 14.60 -21.92 11.77
CA ALA A 80 14.82 -23.32 11.37
C ALA A 80 13.56 -23.91 10.72
N ILE A 81 12.38 -23.57 11.26
CA ILE A 81 11.08 -24.07 10.79
C ILE A 81 10.56 -23.24 9.60
N ILE A 82 10.55 -21.92 9.74
CA ILE A 82 9.98 -20.99 8.75
C ILE A 82 11.04 -20.58 7.73
N LYS A 83 10.85 -21.04 6.48
CA LYS A 83 11.81 -20.86 5.38
C LYS A 83 11.78 -19.47 4.76
N GLU A 84 10.59 -18.86 4.71
CA GLU A 84 10.38 -17.53 4.11
C GLU A 84 9.71 -16.60 5.12
N PRO A 85 10.45 -16.01 6.09
CA PRO A 85 9.89 -15.08 7.05
C PRO A 85 9.27 -13.86 6.38
N ILE A 86 8.09 -13.45 6.85
CA ILE A 86 7.39 -12.26 6.38
C ILE A 86 6.58 -11.64 7.52
N ASP A 87 6.48 -10.30 7.51
CA ASP A 87 5.66 -9.51 8.43
C ASP A 87 4.95 -8.37 7.68
N LEU A 88 4.00 -7.71 8.36
CA LEU A 88 3.23 -6.60 7.79
C LEU A 88 4.13 -5.39 7.49
N LYS A 89 5.22 -5.19 8.22
CA LYS A 89 6.20 -4.13 7.93
C LYS A 89 6.87 -4.35 6.57
N MET A 90 7.31 -5.57 6.26
CA MET A 90 7.90 -5.90 4.97
C MET A 90 6.87 -5.77 3.85
N ILE A 91 5.61 -6.17 4.09
CA ILE A 91 4.52 -5.98 3.13
C ILE A 91 4.30 -4.48 2.86
N SER A 92 4.28 -3.64 3.91
CA SER A 92 4.19 -2.18 3.77
C SER A 92 5.34 -1.60 2.92
N GLN A 93 6.58 -2.02 3.19
CA GLN A 93 7.75 -1.60 2.41
C GLN A 93 7.68 -2.05 0.94
N ARG A 94 7.16 -3.25 0.67
CA ARG A 94 6.90 -3.75 -0.69
C ARG A 94 5.83 -2.92 -1.41
N ILE A 95 4.80 -2.44 -0.72
CA ILE A 95 3.83 -1.48 -1.28
C ILE A 95 4.53 -0.17 -1.63
N GLN A 96 5.30 0.41 -0.69
CA GLN A 96 5.94 1.71 -0.89
C GLN A 96 6.97 1.71 -2.03
N SER A 97 7.69 0.61 -2.22
CA SER A 97 8.66 0.42 -3.31
C SER A 97 8.03 0.06 -4.66
N GLY A 98 6.70 -0.14 -4.72
CA GLY A 98 6.01 -0.57 -5.93
C GLY A 98 6.37 -2.01 -6.35
N TYR A 99 6.74 -2.87 -5.39
CA TYR A 99 7.07 -4.28 -5.63
C TYR A 99 5.88 -5.05 -6.21
N TYR A 100 4.69 -4.84 -5.65
CA TYR A 100 3.48 -5.53 -6.09
C TYR A 100 2.92 -4.96 -7.38
N LYS A 101 2.83 -5.81 -8.41
CA LYS A 101 2.25 -5.46 -9.72
C LYS A 101 0.75 -5.78 -9.82
N SER A 102 0.19 -6.46 -8.81
CA SER A 102 -1.23 -6.81 -8.72
C SER A 102 -1.63 -7.02 -7.26
N VAL A 103 -2.93 -6.90 -6.97
CA VAL A 103 -3.50 -7.27 -5.66
C VAL A 103 -3.24 -8.74 -5.35
N ASN A 104 -3.26 -9.62 -6.36
CA ASN A 104 -2.94 -11.03 -6.21
C ASN A 104 -1.49 -11.27 -5.76
N ALA A 105 -0.54 -10.39 -6.12
CA ALA A 105 0.83 -10.50 -5.63
C ALA A 105 0.91 -10.22 -4.12
N MET A 106 0.22 -9.19 -3.62
CA MET A 106 0.10 -8.93 -2.18
C MET A 106 -0.66 -10.07 -1.47
N ALA A 107 -1.70 -10.63 -2.11
CA ALA A 107 -2.47 -11.74 -1.54
C ALA A 107 -1.61 -12.97 -1.24
N LYS A 108 -0.63 -13.29 -2.10
CA LYS A 108 0.33 -14.38 -1.85
C LYS A 108 1.16 -14.16 -0.59
N ASP A 109 1.59 -12.92 -0.35
CA ASP A 109 2.36 -12.57 0.84
C ASP A 109 1.50 -12.56 2.11
N MET A 110 0.23 -12.14 2.01
CA MET A 110 -0.74 -12.28 3.11
C MET A 110 -1.04 -13.75 3.44
N ASP A 111 -1.14 -14.61 2.43
CA ASP A 111 -1.27 -16.05 2.60
C ASP A 111 -0.03 -16.67 3.24
N LEU A 112 1.17 -16.24 2.83
CA LEU A 112 2.43 -16.68 3.41
C LEU A 112 2.55 -16.26 4.88
N LEU A 113 2.19 -15.01 5.21
CA LEU A 113 2.15 -14.50 6.57
C LEU A 113 1.27 -15.38 7.48
N ALA A 114 0.03 -15.65 7.04
CA ALA A 114 -0.90 -16.51 7.77
C ALA A 114 -0.42 -17.96 7.85
N LYS A 115 0.17 -18.50 6.77
CA LYS A 115 0.73 -19.86 6.73
C LYS A 115 1.88 -20.00 7.73
N ASN A 116 2.83 -19.08 7.73
CA ASN A 116 3.97 -19.11 8.63
C ASN A 116 3.53 -19.06 10.11
N ALA A 117 2.59 -18.17 10.43
CA ALA A 117 2.02 -18.11 11.77
C ALA A 117 1.38 -19.44 12.17
N LYS A 118 0.62 -20.08 11.28
CA LYS A 118 -0.03 -21.38 11.55
C LYS A 118 0.92 -22.57 11.56
N THR A 119 2.07 -22.47 10.89
CA THR A 119 3.10 -23.51 10.89
C THR A 119 3.93 -23.49 12.17
N TYR A 120 4.22 -22.29 12.70
CA TYR A 120 5.02 -22.15 13.91
C TYR A 120 4.19 -22.23 15.20
N ASN A 121 2.95 -21.74 15.19
CA ASN A 121 2.12 -21.67 16.38
C ASN A 121 1.11 -22.81 16.45
N GLU A 122 0.87 -23.30 17.66
CA GLU A 122 -0.06 -24.41 17.92
C GLU A 122 -1.49 -24.11 17.47
N PRO A 123 -2.21 -25.11 16.89
CA PRO A 123 -3.64 -24.99 16.64
C PRO A 123 -4.41 -24.61 17.91
N GLY A 124 -5.27 -23.60 17.79
CA GLY A 124 -6.07 -23.09 18.91
C GLY A 124 -5.42 -21.95 19.72
N SER A 125 -4.11 -21.72 19.55
CA SER A 125 -3.44 -20.54 20.08
C SER A 125 -4.04 -19.23 19.53
N GLN A 126 -3.86 -18.12 20.26
CA GLN A 126 -4.38 -16.82 19.84
C GLN A 126 -3.80 -16.38 18.49
N VAL A 127 -2.50 -16.55 18.28
CA VAL A 127 -1.82 -16.22 17.02
C VAL A 127 -2.37 -17.04 15.85
N PHE A 128 -2.65 -18.34 16.07
CA PHE A 128 -3.25 -19.18 15.03
C PHE A 128 -4.66 -18.70 14.65
N LYS A 129 -5.48 -18.31 15.64
CA LYS A 129 -6.82 -17.75 15.42
C LYS A 129 -6.74 -16.42 14.66
N ASP A 130 -5.87 -15.52 15.11
CA ASP A 130 -5.66 -14.21 14.50
C ASP A 130 -5.16 -14.35 13.05
N ALA A 131 -4.28 -15.31 12.75
CA ALA A 131 -3.84 -15.60 11.38
C ALA A 131 -5.01 -15.98 10.45
N ASN A 132 -5.96 -16.78 10.94
CA ASN A 132 -7.17 -17.11 10.17
C ASN A 132 -8.07 -15.88 10.00
N ASN A 133 -8.21 -15.05 11.03
CA ASN A 133 -8.99 -13.81 10.97
C ASN A 133 -8.42 -12.82 9.97
N ILE A 134 -7.10 -12.58 10.00
CA ILE A 134 -6.38 -11.73 9.04
C ILE A 134 -6.60 -12.22 7.61
N LYS A 135 -6.40 -13.52 7.36
CA LYS A 135 -6.61 -14.11 6.03
C LYS A 135 -8.05 -13.94 5.54
N LYS A 136 -9.03 -14.19 6.41
CA LYS A 136 -10.46 -14.04 6.08
C LYS A 136 -10.81 -12.58 5.79
N LEU A 137 -10.37 -11.66 6.64
CA LEU A 137 -10.60 -10.22 6.49
C LEU A 137 -10.00 -9.70 5.18
N PHE A 138 -8.75 -10.05 4.90
CA PHE A 138 -8.08 -9.64 3.66
C PHE A 138 -8.83 -10.16 2.43
N ALA A 139 -9.23 -11.44 2.41
CA ALA A 139 -10.00 -12.01 1.30
C ALA A 139 -11.35 -11.31 1.09
N MET A 140 -12.05 -10.99 2.18
CA MET A 140 -13.30 -10.24 2.14
C MET A 140 -13.09 -8.83 1.55
N LYS A 141 -12.13 -8.07 2.07
CA LYS A 141 -11.82 -6.72 1.57
C LYS A 141 -11.34 -6.70 0.13
N LYS A 142 -10.55 -7.69 -0.28
CA LYS A 142 -10.17 -7.87 -1.68
C LYS A 142 -11.40 -8.05 -2.57
N SER A 143 -12.36 -8.89 -2.17
CA SER A 143 -13.57 -9.14 -2.97
C SER A 143 -14.49 -7.91 -3.07
N GLU A 144 -14.59 -7.10 -2.02
CA GLU A 144 -15.34 -5.83 -2.03
C GLU A 144 -14.77 -4.88 -3.11
N ILE A 145 -13.44 -4.77 -3.17
CA ILE A 145 -12.76 -3.91 -4.15
C ILE A 145 -12.99 -4.42 -5.58
N ASP A 146 -12.80 -5.72 -5.83
CA ASP A 146 -13.01 -6.35 -7.15
C ASP A 146 -14.45 -6.10 -7.67
N TYR A 147 -15.44 -6.14 -6.77
CA TYR A 147 -16.85 -5.85 -7.10
C TYR A 147 -17.10 -4.36 -7.43
N THR A 148 -16.48 -3.43 -6.69
CA THR A 148 -16.64 -1.99 -6.94
C THR A 148 -16.00 -1.54 -8.25
N GLU A 149 -14.87 -2.12 -8.65
CA GLU A 149 -14.23 -1.83 -9.95
C GLU A 149 -15.08 -2.35 -11.12
N SER A 150 -15.62 -3.57 -10.99
CA SER A 150 -16.53 -4.18 -11.96
C SER A 150 -17.79 -3.34 -12.15
N SER A 151 -18.39 -2.86 -11.05
CA SER A 151 -19.60 -2.03 -11.07
C SER A 151 -19.37 -0.63 -11.69
N LYS A 152 -18.20 -0.02 -11.46
CA LYS A 152 -17.81 1.26 -12.09
C LYS A 152 -17.52 1.12 -13.58
N SER A 153 -17.00 -0.03 -14.02
CA SER A 153 -16.76 -0.31 -15.45
C SER A 153 -18.06 -0.39 -16.24
N SER A 154 -19.13 -0.98 -15.66
CA SER A 154 -20.47 -1.06 -16.27
C SER A 154 -21.16 0.30 -16.42
N LEU A 155 -20.82 1.29 -15.59
CA LEU A 155 -21.39 2.65 -15.65
C LEU A 155 -20.64 3.59 -16.61
N ARG A 156 -19.45 3.22 -17.08
CA ARG A 156 -18.63 4.06 -17.99
C ARG A 156 -19.05 4.00 -19.46
N SER A 157 -20.11 3.24 -19.80
CA SER A 157 -20.69 3.25 -21.15
C SER A 157 -21.61 4.45 -21.44
N ARG A 158 -21.82 5.40 -20.50
CA ARG A 158 -22.66 6.57 -20.77
C ARG A 158 -21.87 7.87 -20.57
N ASN A 159 -21.52 8.47 -21.71
CA ASN A 159 -20.99 9.83 -21.85
C ASN A 159 -21.52 10.81 -20.78
N LYS A 160 -20.62 11.43 -20.01
CA LYS A 160 -20.73 12.86 -19.62
C LYS A 160 -19.39 13.40 -19.11
N ARG A 161 -19.14 14.66 -19.50
CA ARG A 161 -17.94 15.49 -19.33
C ARG A 161 -17.58 15.75 -17.85
N PRO A 162 -16.33 16.19 -17.54
CA PRO A 162 -15.88 16.39 -16.16
C PRO A 162 -16.27 17.78 -15.65
N ALA A 163 -16.60 17.87 -14.36
CA ALA A 163 -16.61 19.15 -13.64
C ALA A 163 -16.08 18.97 -12.21
N GLN A 164 -15.04 19.75 -11.94
CA GLN A 164 -14.76 20.47 -10.69
C GLN A 164 -14.11 19.70 -9.53
N GLY A 165 -12.87 20.12 -9.27
CA GLY A 165 -12.04 19.68 -8.16
C GLY A 165 -12.24 20.50 -6.88
N ASP A 166 -11.30 20.24 -5.96
CA ASP A 166 -10.95 21.01 -4.76
C ASP A 166 -11.86 20.91 -3.52
N ARG A 167 -11.76 19.76 -2.84
CA ARG A 167 -12.02 19.69 -1.38
C ARG A 167 -10.92 19.02 -0.54
N LEU A 168 -9.92 18.40 -1.16
CA LEU A 168 -8.91 17.61 -0.44
C LEU A 168 -7.68 18.43 0.04
N SER A 169 -7.49 19.66 -0.43
CA SER A 169 -6.36 20.50 0.01
C SER A 169 -6.51 21.04 1.44
N ALA A 170 -7.76 21.20 1.92
CA ALA A 170 -8.04 21.78 3.24
C ALA A 170 -7.61 20.89 4.42
N ILE A 171 -7.77 19.56 4.30
CA ILE A 171 -7.36 18.62 5.36
C ILE A 171 -5.83 18.55 5.46
N THR A 172 -5.15 18.65 4.32
CA THR A 172 -3.66 18.63 4.28
C THR A 172 -3.08 19.89 4.91
N MET A 173 -3.70 21.07 4.71
CA MET A 173 -3.26 22.32 5.35
C MET A 173 -3.51 22.34 6.87
N ALA A 174 -4.59 21.74 7.36
CA ALA A 174 -4.93 21.73 8.79
C ALA A 174 -3.93 20.94 9.64
N LEU A 175 -3.28 19.92 9.06
CA LEU A 175 -2.27 19.12 9.74
C LEU A 175 -0.88 19.79 9.78
N GLN A 176 -0.66 20.85 8.99
CA GLN A 176 0.67 21.47 8.85
C GLN A 176 0.88 22.71 9.74
N TYR A 177 -0.18 23.29 10.31
CA TYR A 177 -0.10 24.51 11.13
C TYR A 177 -0.58 24.36 12.58
N GLY A 178 -0.89 23.15 13.05
CA GLY A 178 -1.36 22.90 14.42
C GLY A 178 -0.26 22.74 15.47
N SER A 179 0.87 23.43 15.36
CA SER A 179 2.00 23.26 16.29
C SER A 179 2.85 24.53 16.47
N GLU A 180 2.22 25.67 16.77
CA GLU A 180 2.93 26.78 17.43
C GLU A 180 2.01 27.42 18.48
N SER A 181 2.56 27.69 19.68
CA SER A 181 1.97 28.27 20.92
C SER A 181 1.00 27.36 21.71
N GLU A 182 1.08 27.15 23.03
CA GLU A 182 1.83 27.78 24.12
C GLU A 182 1.86 26.87 25.38
N GLU A 183 2.91 27.05 26.18
CA GLU A 183 3.01 27.03 27.65
C GLU A 183 2.56 25.83 28.53
N ASP A 184 3.60 25.22 29.11
CA ASP A 184 3.82 24.95 30.54
C ASP A 184 2.60 24.83 31.49
N ALA A 185 2.33 23.60 31.93
CA ALA A 185 1.81 23.32 33.27
C ALA A 185 2.20 21.89 33.70
N SER A 186 3.34 21.78 34.36
CA SER A 186 3.72 20.63 35.17
C SER A 186 2.71 20.38 36.29
N LEU A 187 1.99 19.26 36.27
CA LEU A 187 1.40 18.65 37.47
C LEU A 187 1.47 17.11 37.44
N ASN A 188 2.16 16.60 38.45
CA ASN A 188 2.34 15.21 38.85
C ASN A 188 1.05 14.37 38.86
N GLY A 189 1.15 13.10 38.45
CA GLY A 189 0.09 12.10 38.66
C GLY A 189 0.56 10.67 38.43
N LYS A 190 0.79 9.95 39.53
CA LYS A 190 1.39 8.61 39.66
C LYS A 190 0.64 7.45 38.96
N ILE A 191 1.45 6.46 38.58
CA ILE A 191 1.26 4.99 38.57
C ILE A 191 0.04 4.50 39.37
N SER A 192 -0.74 3.55 38.82
CA SER A 192 -1.20 2.34 39.55
C SER A 192 -1.96 1.31 38.69
N VAL A 193 -1.48 0.07 38.83
CA VAL A 193 -2.03 -1.30 38.61
C VAL A 193 -2.43 -1.74 37.20
#